data_AF-A0A1I3ZEQ6-F1
#
_entry.id   AF-A0A1I3ZEQ6-F1
#
_cell.length_a   1.000
_cell.length_b   1.000
_cell.length_c   1.000
_cell.angle_alpha   90.00
_cell.angle_beta   90.00
_cell.angle_gamma   90.00
#
_symmetry.space_group_name_H-M   'P 1'
#
loop_
_entity.id
_entity.type
_entity.pdbx_description
1 polymer ?
#
loop_
_entity_poly.entity_id
_entity_poly.type
_entity_poly.pdbx_seq_one_letter_code
_entity_poly.pdbx_strand_id
1 'polypeptide(L)'
;MAKNDESSIKNPITPCTSNINTTNDDISSDNKCPTPLSKRNNDGKLDIDWTFISKREGGQKIEGYVPASEVSNSGVTIATGVDLGARNESDIDNLKIDEELKTKLKPYVGKQGKDAVDYLQKKPLNLSESQAASLDKAVKKPLIDKLVQYYDTEVDKLNKADNCERVHFEKLPNNVQTAITSISFQYGSLSTATPNFWKQITEQRWEDARANLKDFGDDYPTRRKLEAGLIEEAIKASVSNTK
;
A
#
# COMPACT_ATOMS: atom_id res chain seq x y z
N MET A 1 6.98 12.84 23.81
CA MET A 1 5.52 12.62 23.84
C MET A 1 4.98 12.84 22.44
N ALA A 2 5.03 11.82 21.59
CA ALA A 2 4.36 11.82 20.29
C ALA A 2 2.99 11.17 20.52
N LYS A 3 1.92 11.89 20.24
CA LYS A 3 0.56 11.35 20.25
C LYS A 3 0.47 10.35 19.10
N ASN A 4 0.49 9.07 19.45
CA ASN A 4 0.08 8.02 18.53
C ASN A 4 -1.44 8.02 18.54
N ASP A 5 -2.04 8.75 17.60
CA ASP A 5 -3.49 8.70 17.38
C ASP A 5 -3.85 7.33 16.82
N GLU A 6 -4.37 6.48 17.70
CA GLU A 6 -5.23 5.37 17.35
C GLU A 6 -6.53 5.94 16.75
N SER A 7 -6.61 6.01 15.43
CA SER A 7 -7.90 6.12 14.75
C SER A 7 -7.93 5.24 13.49
N SER A 8 -8.23 3.96 13.70
CA SER A 8 -8.94 3.17 12.70
C SER A 8 -10.39 3.65 12.64
N ILE A 9 -10.60 4.87 12.17
CA ILE A 9 -11.88 5.39 11.74
C ILE A 9 -11.62 6.02 10.38
N LYS A 10 -12.19 5.43 9.34
CA LYS A 10 -12.20 5.95 7.97
C LYS A 10 -12.86 7.33 8.01
N ASN A 11 -12.07 8.40 8.11
CA ASN A 11 -12.55 9.74 7.82
C ASN A 11 -12.98 9.78 6.35
N PRO A 12 -14.07 10.52 6.01
CA PRO A 12 -14.48 10.70 4.62
C PRO A 12 -13.30 11.30 3.85
N ILE A 13 -12.80 10.53 2.89
CA ILE A 13 -11.65 10.90 2.06
C ILE A 13 -12.09 12.08 1.21
N THR A 14 -11.64 13.28 1.59
CA THR A 14 -11.74 14.43 0.69
C THR A 14 -10.77 14.12 -0.46
N PRO A 15 -11.23 14.08 -1.73
CA PRO A 15 -10.36 13.81 -2.85
C PRO A 15 -9.19 14.78 -2.85
N CYS A 16 -7.96 14.27 -2.93
CA CYS A 16 -6.78 15.12 -3.09
C CYS A 16 -6.77 15.67 -4.52
N THR A 17 -7.42 16.81 -4.71
CA THR A 17 -7.36 17.60 -5.93
C THR A 17 -6.28 18.67 -5.75
N SER A 18 -5.01 18.28 -5.74
CA SER A 18 -3.93 19.25 -5.81
C SER A 18 -4.08 20.05 -7.11
N ASN A 19 -4.15 21.39 -6.99
CA ASN A 19 -4.20 22.33 -8.12
C ASN A 19 -2.81 22.54 -8.74
N ILE A 20 -2.13 21.45 -9.10
CA ILE A 20 -0.98 21.58 -10.00
C ILE A 20 -1.55 21.60 -11.42
N ASN A 21 -2.03 22.78 -11.80
CA ASN A 21 -2.25 23.12 -13.19
C ASN A 21 -0.86 23.39 -13.79
N THR A 22 -0.12 22.33 -14.17
CA THR A 22 0.99 22.51 -15.10
C THR A 22 0.38 22.83 -16.45
N THR A 23 0.03 24.10 -16.64
CA THR A 23 -0.05 24.72 -17.96
C THR A 23 1.35 24.74 -18.53
N ASN A 24 1.78 23.59 -19.05
CA ASN A 24 2.75 23.51 -20.12
C ASN A 24 2.05 22.77 -21.25
N ASP A 25 1.12 23.48 -21.90
CA ASP A 25 0.67 23.19 -23.27
C ASP A 25 1.79 23.44 -24.31
N ASP A 26 3.04 23.27 -23.91
CA ASP A 26 4.23 23.37 -24.76
C ASP A 26 5.05 22.07 -24.61
N ILE A 27 4.38 20.93 -24.85
CA ILE A 27 5.07 19.69 -25.19
C ILE A 27 5.45 19.81 -26.66
N SER A 28 6.72 20.19 -26.88
CA SER A 28 7.46 19.88 -28.10
C SER A 28 7.08 18.48 -28.58
N SER A 29 6.57 18.39 -29.81
CA SER A 29 5.93 17.25 -30.49
C SER A 29 6.76 15.96 -30.62
N ASP A 30 7.90 15.83 -29.95
CA ASP A 30 8.94 14.89 -30.38
C ASP A 30 9.07 13.64 -29.49
N ASN A 31 8.27 13.50 -28.43
CA ASN A 31 8.13 12.21 -27.74
C ASN A 31 6.69 11.98 -27.27
N LYS A 32 5.90 11.36 -28.15
CA LYS A 32 4.49 10.97 -27.88
C LYS A 32 4.34 10.04 -26.67
N CYS A 33 5.37 9.25 -26.35
CA CYS A 33 5.33 8.21 -25.32
C CYS A 33 6.22 8.54 -24.11
N PRO A 34 5.82 8.12 -22.90
CA PRO A 34 6.58 8.38 -21.69
C PRO A 34 7.93 7.65 -21.71
N THR A 35 8.96 8.24 -21.10
CA THR A 35 10.24 7.59 -20.90
C THR A 35 10.09 6.42 -19.90
N PRO A 36 10.40 5.18 -20.29
CA PRO A 36 10.26 4.04 -19.38
C PRO A 36 11.31 4.07 -18.27
N LEU A 37 10.94 3.61 -17.08
CA LEU A 37 11.91 3.27 -16.04
C LEU A 37 12.58 1.92 -16.34
N SER A 38 13.66 1.61 -15.62
CA SER A 38 14.29 0.30 -15.71
C SER A 38 13.28 -0.81 -15.40
N LYS A 39 13.06 -1.71 -16.35
CA LYS A 39 12.11 -2.82 -16.20
C LYS A 39 12.70 -3.87 -15.25
N ARG A 40 11.85 -4.49 -14.43
CA ARG A 40 12.24 -5.66 -13.65
C ARG A 40 12.16 -6.94 -14.49
N ASN A 41 13.20 -7.78 -14.38
CA ASN A 41 13.20 -9.16 -14.87
C ASN A 41 12.83 -10.08 -13.70
N ASN A 42 11.54 -10.36 -13.54
CA ASN A 42 11.00 -10.93 -12.30
C ASN A 42 9.94 -12.03 -12.50
N ASP A 43 9.90 -12.69 -13.67
CA ASP A 43 8.97 -13.79 -13.98
C ASP A 43 7.49 -13.52 -13.62
N GLY A 44 7.10 -12.25 -13.63
CA GLY A 44 5.75 -11.81 -13.28
C GLY A 44 5.43 -11.73 -11.78
N LYS A 45 6.45 -11.59 -10.93
CA LYS A 45 6.30 -11.51 -9.47
C LYS A 45 6.43 -10.08 -8.94
N LEU A 46 5.44 -9.66 -8.15
CA LEU A 46 5.50 -8.42 -7.38
C LEU A 46 6.67 -8.42 -6.39
N ASP A 47 7.21 -7.24 -6.15
CA ASP A 47 8.31 -7.01 -5.19
C ASP A 47 8.09 -5.67 -4.51
N ILE A 48 7.27 -5.76 -3.47
CA ILE A 48 6.87 -4.65 -2.62
C ILE A 48 7.72 -4.75 -1.37
N ASP A 49 8.38 -3.66 -0.99
CA ASP A 49 9.11 -3.56 0.26
C ASP A 49 8.13 -3.48 1.43
N TRP A 50 7.80 -4.65 1.99
CA TRP A 50 6.92 -4.79 3.15
C TRP A 50 7.48 -4.15 4.42
N THR A 51 8.80 -3.97 4.52
CA THR A 51 9.41 -3.25 5.64
C THR A 51 9.09 -1.76 5.55
N PHE A 52 9.18 -1.18 4.34
CA PHE A 52 8.74 0.20 4.12
C PHE A 52 7.26 0.36 4.47
N ILE A 53 6.41 -0.52 3.94
CA ILE A 53 4.96 -0.49 4.20
C ILE A 53 4.67 -0.56 5.69
N SER A 54 5.22 -1.57 6.39
CA SER A 54 4.96 -1.78 7.81
C SER A 54 5.28 -0.55 8.66
N LYS A 55 6.42 0.12 8.39
CA LYS A 55 6.81 1.36 9.08
C LYS A 55 5.84 2.54 8.88
N ARG A 56 4.95 2.52 7.88
CA ARG A 56 3.93 3.57 7.66
C ARG A 56 2.56 3.21 8.19
N GLU A 57 2.36 1.94 8.51
CA GLU A 57 1.10 1.40 9.03
C GLU A 57 1.15 1.20 10.56
N GLY A 58 2.17 1.74 11.25
CA GLY A 58 2.34 1.67 12.70
C GLY A 58 3.37 0.64 13.19
N GLY A 59 4.04 -0.05 12.25
CA GLY A 59 5.03 -1.09 12.54
C GLY A 59 4.41 -2.45 12.82
N GLN A 60 5.18 -3.50 12.56
CA GLN A 60 4.76 -4.88 12.81
C GLN A 60 4.96 -5.22 14.30
N LYS A 61 3.92 -5.74 14.93
CA LYS A 61 3.96 -6.25 16.31
C LYS A 61 3.79 -7.75 16.32
N ILE A 62 4.75 -8.47 16.90
CA ILE A 62 4.72 -9.93 16.99
C ILE A 62 3.98 -10.43 18.24
N GLU A 63 3.74 -9.55 19.20
CA GLU A 63 2.94 -9.80 20.39
C GLU A 63 1.53 -9.23 20.17
N GLY A 64 0.50 -10.05 20.42
CA GLY A 64 -0.88 -9.62 20.35
C GLY A 64 -1.18 -8.54 21.39
N TYR A 65 -2.00 -7.56 21.01
CA TYR A 65 -2.43 -6.46 21.88
C TYR A 65 -3.88 -6.09 21.58
N VAL A 66 -4.54 -5.32 22.44
CA VAL A 66 -5.89 -4.79 22.17
C VAL A 66 -5.79 -3.26 22.15
N PRO A 67 -5.92 -2.60 20.98
CA PRO A 67 -5.85 -1.15 20.88
C PRO A 67 -7.08 -0.49 21.52
N ALA A 68 -6.88 0.68 22.14
CA ALA A 68 -7.95 1.50 22.72
C ALA A 68 -8.99 0.73 23.57
N SER A 69 -8.59 -0.30 24.33
CA SER A 69 -9.51 -1.27 24.96
C SER A 69 -10.54 -0.67 25.94
N GLU A 70 -10.34 0.56 26.38
CA GLU A 70 -11.26 1.28 27.28
C GLU A 70 -12.38 2.01 26.53
N VAL A 71 -12.20 2.28 25.24
CA VAL A 71 -13.10 3.15 24.45
C VAL A 71 -13.49 2.55 23.09
N SER A 72 -12.93 1.40 22.71
CA SER A 72 -13.17 0.74 21.43
C SER A 72 -13.72 -0.67 21.59
N ASN A 73 -14.43 -1.14 20.56
CA ASN A 73 -14.79 -2.55 20.39
C ASN A 73 -13.72 -3.30 19.58
N SER A 74 -12.45 -2.88 19.65
CA SER A 74 -11.36 -3.56 18.95
C SER A 74 -11.11 -4.96 19.52
N GLY A 75 -10.66 -5.87 18.66
CA GLY A 75 -10.21 -7.19 19.08
C GLY A 75 -8.72 -7.26 19.36
N VAL A 76 -8.25 -8.49 19.58
CA VAL A 76 -6.81 -8.77 19.59
C VAL A 76 -6.24 -8.43 18.20
N THR A 77 -5.31 -7.49 18.19
CA THR A 77 -4.61 -6.99 17.02
C THR A 77 -3.17 -7.49 17.04
N ILE A 78 -2.64 -7.84 15.87
CA ILE A 78 -1.26 -8.34 15.71
C ILE A 78 -0.69 -7.98 14.34
N ALA A 79 0.60 -8.28 14.13
CA ALA A 79 1.35 -7.96 12.92
C ALA A 79 1.24 -6.47 12.59
N THR A 80 1.00 -6.10 11.34
CA THR A 80 0.81 -4.70 10.94
C THR A 80 -0.68 -4.32 11.03
N GLY A 81 -1.22 -4.32 12.25
CA GLY A 81 -2.58 -3.85 12.55
C GLY A 81 -3.71 -4.80 12.13
N VAL A 82 -3.46 -6.11 12.09
CA VAL A 82 -4.48 -7.12 11.77
C VAL A 82 -5.37 -7.34 13.00
N ASP A 83 -6.54 -6.71 13.02
CA ASP A 83 -7.58 -6.94 14.03
C ASP A 83 -8.27 -8.29 13.80
N LEU A 84 -8.10 -9.23 14.74
CA LEU A 84 -8.73 -10.54 14.71
C LEU A 84 -10.19 -10.49 15.20
N GLY A 85 -10.55 -9.53 16.06
CA GLY A 85 -11.93 -9.35 16.52
C GLY A 85 -12.88 -8.87 15.43
N ALA A 86 -12.35 -8.26 14.37
CA ALA A 86 -13.10 -7.90 13.16
C ALA A 86 -13.20 -9.05 12.13
N ARG A 87 -12.70 -10.25 12.46
CA ARG A 87 -12.67 -11.42 11.57
C ARG A 87 -13.45 -12.58 12.16
N ASN A 88 -13.79 -13.53 11.30
CA ASN A 88 -14.34 -14.83 11.66
C ASN A 88 -13.38 -15.98 11.27
N GLU A 89 -13.72 -17.22 11.62
CA GLU A 89 -12.87 -18.38 11.31
C GLU A 89 -12.69 -18.62 9.80
N SER A 90 -13.75 -18.41 9.01
CA SER A 90 -13.69 -18.55 7.55
C SER A 90 -12.70 -17.55 6.94
N ASP A 91 -12.63 -16.33 7.48
CA ASP A 91 -11.63 -15.35 7.04
C ASP A 91 -10.22 -15.89 7.22
N ILE A 92 -9.92 -16.54 8.35
CA ILE A 92 -8.62 -17.14 8.64
C ILE A 92 -8.35 -18.36 7.75
N ASP A 93 -9.35 -19.20 7.53
CA ASP A 93 -9.21 -20.40 6.69
C ASP A 93 -8.89 -20.07 5.23
N ASN A 94 -9.43 -18.95 4.74
CA ASN A 94 -9.18 -18.46 3.39
C ASN A 94 -7.79 -17.81 3.21
N LEU A 95 -7.09 -17.46 4.29
CA LEU A 95 -5.73 -16.92 4.20
C LEU A 95 -4.77 -17.99 3.70
N LYS A 96 -3.92 -17.62 2.75
CA LYS A 96 -2.84 -18.46 2.22
C LYS A 96 -1.61 -18.36 3.13
N ILE A 97 -1.76 -18.88 4.34
CA ILE A 97 -0.74 -18.96 5.40
C ILE A 97 -0.68 -20.38 5.97
N ASP A 98 0.39 -20.69 6.69
CA ASP A 98 0.60 -22.01 7.29
C ASP A 98 -0.50 -22.39 8.28
N GLU A 99 -0.86 -23.68 8.30
CA GLU A 99 -1.92 -24.19 9.19
C GLU A 99 -1.61 -23.98 10.68
N GLU A 100 -0.33 -24.07 11.08
CA GLU A 100 0.08 -23.74 12.45
C GLU A 100 -0.28 -22.30 12.81
N LEU A 101 -0.08 -21.36 11.88
CA LEU A 101 -0.43 -19.96 12.09
C LEU A 101 -1.94 -19.79 12.19
N LYS A 102 -2.73 -20.47 11.34
CA LYS A 102 -4.19 -20.45 11.47
C LYS A 102 -4.65 -20.96 12.84
N THR A 103 -4.09 -22.07 13.31
CA THR A 103 -4.38 -22.61 14.66
C THR A 103 -4.05 -21.61 15.76
N LYS A 104 -2.97 -20.82 15.62
CA LYS A 104 -2.65 -19.74 16.57
C LYS A 104 -3.68 -18.61 16.52
N LEU A 105 -4.20 -18.23 15.36
CA LEU A 105 -5.06 -17.05 15.19
C LEU A 105 -6.55 -17.31 15.53
N LYS A 106 -7.08 -18.47 15.14
CA LYS A 106 -8.51 -18.82 15.29
C LYS A 106 -9.09 -18.56 16.68
N PRO A 107 -8.41 -18.85 17.81
CA PRO A 107 -9.00 -18.65 19.13
C PRO A 107 -9.32 -17.19 19.48
N TYR A 108 -8.78 -16.22 18.74
CA TYR A 108 -8.95 -14.79 19.01
C TYR A 108 -10.00 -14.13 18.11
N VAL A 109 -10.49 -14.82 17.07
CA VAL A 109 -11.42 -14.22 16.10
C VAL A 109 -12.75 -13.88 16.74
N GLY A 110 -13.35 -12.77 16.32
CA GLY A 110 -14.65 -12.28 16.83
C GLY A 110 -14.66 -11.80 18.28
N LYS A 111 -13.56 -11.94 19.04
CA LYS A 111 -13.44 -11.40 20.40
C LYS A 111 -13.15 -9.91 20.34
N GLN A 112 -13.92 -9.10 21.06
CA GLN A 112 -13.85 -7.64 21.04
C GLN A 112 -13.86 -7.06 22.46
N GLY A 113 -13.33 -5.85 22.62
CA GLY A 113 -13.35 -5.10 23.87
C GLY A 113 -12.81 -5.91 25.06
N LYS A 114 -13.55 -5.94 26.16
CA LYS A 114 -13.15 -6.64 27.38
C LYS A 114 -12.92 -8.15 27.17
N ASP A 115 -13.70 -8.81 26.33
CA ASP A 115 -13.53 -10.25 26.07
C ASP A 115 -12.21 -10.54 25.36
N ALA A 116 -11.77 -9.65 24.46
CA ALA A 116 -10.47 -9.74 23.81
C ALA A 116 -9.33 -9.58 24.82
N VAL A 117 -9.43 -8.57 25.70
CA VAL A 117 -8.44 -8.30 26.76
C VAL A 117 -8.33 -9.50 27.71
N ASP A 118 -9.45 -9.94 28.28
CA ASP A 118 -9.48 -11.02 29.26
C ASP A 118 -8.99 -12.34 28.66
N TYR A 119 -9.29 -12.60 27.37
CA TYR A 119 -8.80 -13.79 26.68
C TYR A 119 -7.29 -13.72 26.40
N LEU A 120 -6.80 -12.58 25.92
CA LEU A 120 -5.37 -12.38 25.62
C LEU A 120 -4.51 -12.47 26.88
N GLN A 121 -4.98 -11.97 28.02
CA GLN A 121 -4.30 -12.13 29.31
C GLN A 121 -4.15 -13.60 29.73
N LYS A 122 -5.19 -14.42 29.49
CA LYS A 122 -5.20 -15.85 29.81
C LYS A 122 -4.39 -16.68 28.81
N LYS A 123 -4.39 -16.25 27.55
CA LYS A 123 -3.70 -16.92 26.44
C LYS A 123 -2.99 -15.87 25.60
N PRO A 124 -1.72 -15.55 25.90
CA PRO A 124 -0.95 -14.61 25.10
C PRO A 124 -0.75 -15.13 23.68
N LEU A 125 -0.85 -14.22 22.70
CA LEU A 125 -0.56 -14.50 21.29
C LEU A 125 0.82 -13.96 20.94
N ASN A 126 1.72 -14.85 20.50
CA ASN A 126 3.04 -14.48 20.01
C ASN A 126 3.30 -15.16 18.66
N LEU A 127 3.81 -14.39 17.71
CA LEU A 127 4.22 -14.85 16.38
C LEU A 127 5.74 -14.73 16.22
N SER A 128 6.33 -15.50 15.31
CA SER A 128 7.62 -15.13 14.75
C SER A 128 7.47 -13.95 13.78
N GLU A 129 8.56 -13.25 13.48
CA GLU A 129 8.58 -12.24 12.41
C GLU A 129 8.12 -12.81 11.06
N SER A 130 8.54 -14.05 10.74
CA SER A 130 8.10 -14.74 9.51
C SER A 130 6.59 -15.01 9.49
N GLN A 131 6.00 -15.38 10.63
CA GLN A 131 4.56 -15.58 10.76
C GLN A 131 3.79 -14.26 10.65
N ALA A 132 4.28 -13.19 11.26
CA ALA A 132 3.67 -11.87 11.15
C ALA A 132 3.76 -11.35 9.70
N ALA A 133 4.90 -11.54 9.02
CA ALA A 133 5.09 -11.13 7.63
C ALA A 133 4.21 -11.93 6.65
N SER A 134 4.05 -13.25 6.87
CA SER A 134 3.16 -14.06 6.02
C SER A 134 1.69 -13.68 6.22
N LEU A 135 1.29 -13.37 7.46
CA LEU A 135 -0.04 -12.85 7.76
C LEU A 135 -0.30 -11.50 7.09
N ASP A 136 0.61 -10.54 7.22
CA ASP A 136 0.51 -9.22 6.59
C ASP A 136 0.33 -9.35 5.08
N LYS A 137 1.18 -10.16 4.44
CA LYS A 137 1.11 -10.41 3.01
C LYS A 137 -0.23 -11.04 2.61
N ALA A 138 -0.71 -12.05 3.34
CA ALA A 138 -1.96 -12.73 3.01
C ALA A 138 -3.18 -11.83 3.18
N VAL A 139 -3.23 -11.04 4.25
CA VAL A 139 -4.33 -10.11 4.53
C VAL A 139 -4.40 -8.97 3.51
N LYS A 140 -3.25 -8.46 3.08
CA LYS A 140 -3.17 -7.32 2.15
C LYS A 140 -3.24 -7.76 0.68
N LYS A 141 -3.05 -9.06 0.38
CA LYS A 141 -3.05 -9.59 -0.99
C LYS A 141 -4.28 -9.19 -1.83
N PRO A 142 -5.53 -9.31 -1.35
CA PRO A 142 -6.68 -8.94 -2.16
C PRO A 142 -6.71 -7.46 -2.57
N LEU A 143 -6.17 -6.57 -1.71
CA LEU A 143 -6.05 -5.15 -2.03
C LEU A 143 -5.01 -4.91 -3.12
N ILE A 144 -3.89 -5.63 -3.06
CA ILE A 144 -2.83 -5.56 -4.07
C ILE A 144 -3.30 -6.14 -5.40
N ASP A 145 -3.97 -7.30 -5.40
CA ASP A 145 -4.48 -7.92 -6.62
C ASP A 145 -5.45 -6.97 -7.35
N LYS A 146 -6.30 -6.27 -6.59
CA LYS A 146 -7.21 -5.25 -7.14
C LYS A 146 -6.46 -4.03 -7.69
N LEU A 147 -5.45 -3.54 -6.97
CA LEU A 147 -4.60 -2.44 -7.44
C LEU A 147 -3.93 -2.79 -8.77
N VAL A 148 -3.30 -3.96 -8.85
CA VAL A 148 -2.61 -4.46 -10.06
C VAL A 148 -3.60 -4.55 -11.22
N GLN A 149 -4.75 -5.19 -11.00
CA GLN A 149 -5.78 -5.33 -12.02
C GLN A 149 -6.22 -3.95 -12.58
N TYR A 150 -6.49 -2.98 -11.71
CA TYR A 150 -6.93 -1.65 -12.13
C TYR A 150 -5.83 -0.88 -12.86
N TYR A 151 -4.58 -1.00 -12.40
CA TYR A 151 -3.45 -0.33 -13.03
C TYR A 151 -3.22 -0.89 -14.44
N ASP A 152 -3.14 -2.22 -14.56
CA ASP A 152 -2.87 -2.89 -15.84
C ASP A 152 -4.01 -2.64 -16.84
N THR A 153 -5.27 -2.64 -16.39
CA THR A 153 -6.42 -2.31 -17.24
C THR A 153 -6.33 -0.89 -17.82
N GLU A 154 -5.97 0.10 -16.99
CA GLU A 154 -5.85 1.48 -17.48
C GLU A 154 -4.62 1.64 -18.39
N VAL A 155 -3.52 0.96 -18.08
CA VAL A 155 -2.31 0.93 -18.93
C VAL A 155 -2.63 0.35 -20.32
N ASP A 156 -3.34 -0.78 -20.39
CA ASP A 156 -3.73 -1.41 -21.66
C ASP A 156 -4.60 -0.47 -22.51
N LYS A 157 -5.57 0.20 -21.87
CA LYS A 157 -6.43 1.18 -22.51
C LYS A 157 -5.63 2.36 -23.07
N LEU A 158 -4.69 2.90 -22.30
CA LEU A 158 -3.84 4.01 -22.73
C LEU A 158 -2.94 3.60 -23.89
N ASN A 159 -2.25 2.46 -23.77
CA ASN A 159 -1.38 1.93 -24.83
C ASN A 159 -2.14 1.71 -26.14
N LYS A 160 -3.39 1.22 -26.08
CA LYS A 160 -4.25 1.09 -27.26
C LYS A 160 -4.64 2.44 -27.86
N ALA A 161 -4.85 3.45 -27.03
CA ALA A 161 -5.31 4.77 -27.47
C ALA A 161 -4.21 5.60 -28.16
N ASP A 162 -2.97 5.51 -27.68
CA ASP A 162 -1.86 6.34 -28.17
C ASP A 162 -0.70 5.56 -28.81
N ASN A 163 -0.78 4.22 -28.85
CA ASN A 163 0.23 3.33 -29.41
C ASN A 163 1.60 3.44 -28.70
N CYS A 164 1.57 3.71 -27.39
CA CYS A 164 2.74 3.63 -26.52
C CYS A 164 2.89 2.25 -25.85
N GLU A 165 4.06 2.00 -25.28
CA GLU A 165 4.42 0.72 -24.63
C GLU A 165 4.67 0.88 -23.12
N ARG A 166 3.67 1.37 -22.40
CA ARG A 166 3.70 1.46 -20.94
C ARG A 166 3.68 0.06 -20.35
N VAL A 167 4.49 -0.18 -19.32
CA VAL A 167 4.59 -1.50 -18.68
C VAL A 167 3.55 -1.74 -17.60
N HIS A 168 3.13 -3.00 -17.45
CA HIS A 168 2.27 -3.45 -16.35
C HIS A 168 2.95 -3.34 -14.98
N PHE A 169 2.13 -3.35 -13.92
CA PHE A 169 2.53 -3.06 -12.55
C PHE A 169 3.70 -3.93 -12.08
N GLU A 170 3.65 -5.23 -12.40
CA GLU A 170 4.70 -6.17 -12.03
C GLU A 170 6.07 -5.81 -12.63
N LYS A 171 6.12 -5.13 -13.77
CA LYS A 171 7.38 -4.76 -14.44
C LYS A 171 7.96 -3.44 -13.95
N LEU A 172 7.19 -2.67 -13.17
CA LEU A 172 7.69 -1.46 -12.54
C LEU A 172 8.84 -1.77 -11.57
N PRO A 173 9.81 -0.86 -11.38
CA PRO A 173 10.80 -0.94 -10.30
C PRO A 173 10.17 -1.23 -8.93
N ASN A 174 10.88 -1.94 -8.05
CA ASN A 174 10.35 -2.38 -6.75
C ASN A 174 9.97 -1.19 -5.85
N ASN A 175 10.78 -0.13 -5.89
CA ASN A 175 10.54 1.13 -5.19
C ASN A 175 9.27 1.84 -5.70
N VAL A 176 8.98 1.81 -7.00
CA VAL A 176 7.73 2.34 -7.57
C VAL A 176 6.53 1.49 -7.19
N GLN A 177 6.62 0.15 -7.27
CA GLN A 177 5.56 -0.76 -6.79
C GLN A 177 5.25 -0.49 -5.31
N THR A 178 6.28 -0.27 -4.50
CA THR A 178 6.17 0.03 -3.08
C THR A 178 5.48 1.38 -2.83
N ALA A 179 5.89 2.43 -3.53
CA ALA A 179 5.30 3.77 -3.39
C ALA A 179 3.80 3.76 -3.71
N ILE A 180 3.42 3.20 -4.87
CA ILE A 180 2.01 3.13 -5.30
C ILE A 180 1.19 2.29 -4.32
N THR A 181 1.73 1.15 -3.86
CA THR A 181 1.07 0.29 -2.87
C THR A 181 0.87 1.00 -1.53
N SER A 182 1.85 1.78 -1.07
CA SER A 182 1.73 2.51 0.20
C SER A 182 0.60 3.55 0.16
N ILE A 183 0.44 4.24 -0.97
CA ILE A 183 -0.63 5.24 -1.15
C ILE A 183 -1.98 4.52 -1.30
N SER A 184 -2.05 3.40 -2.02
CA SER A 184 -3.30 2.64 -2.18
C SER A 184 -3.82 2.08 -0.86
N PHE A 185 -2.94 1.71 0.09
CA PHE A 185 -3.38 1.28 1.41
C PHE A 185 -4.01 2.41 2.23
N GLN A 186 -3.58 3.65 2.01
CA GLN A 186 -4.15 4.80 2.69
C GLN A 186 -5.45 5.31 2.04
N TYR A 187 -5.51 5.32 0.71
CA TYR A 187 -6.60 5.95 -0.04
C TYR A 187 -7.57 4.97 -0.71
N GLY A 188 -7.26 3.67 -0.72
CA GLY A 188 -8.03 2.67 -1.44
C GLY A 188 -7.94 2.86 -2.96
N SER A 189 -9.08 3.19 -3.58
CA SER A 189 -9.16 3.34 -5.04
C SER A 189 -8.52 4.65 -5.49
N LEU A 190 -7.29 4.57 -5.98
CA LEU A 190 -6.50 5.74 -6.39
C LEU A 190 -7.15 6.55 -7.52
N SER A 191 -7.86 5.90 -8.43
CA SER A 191 -8.56 6.55 -9.55
C SER A 191 -9.62 7.56 -9.10
N THR A 192 -10.20 7.37 -7.92
CA THR A 192 -11.24 8.25 -7.36
C THR A 192 -10.70 9.13 -6.23
N ALA A 193 -9.87 8.57 -5.35
CA ALA A 193 -9.35 9.29 -4.19
C ALA A 193 -8.21 10.26 -4.55
N THR A 194 -7.39 9.92 -5.55
CA THR A 194 -6.17 10.65 -5.91
C THR A 194 -6.04 10.71 -7.45
N PRO A 195 -7.03 11.27 -8.17
CA PRO A 195 -7.15 11.13 -9.63
C PRO A 195 -5.94 11.68 -10.40
N ASN A 196 -5.33 12.77 -9.92
CA ASN A 196 -4.12 13.34 -10.52
C ASN A 196 -2.93 12.37 -10.43
N PHE A 197 -2.71 11.80 -9.24
CA PHE A 197 -1.65 10.82 -9.03
C PHE A 197 -1.90 9.55 -9.84
N TRP A 198 -3.15 9.07 -9.85
CA TRP A 198 -3.56 7.92 -10.67
C TRP A 198 -3.22 8.11 -12.15
N LYS A 199 -3.64 9.26 -12.72
CA LYS A 199 -3.34 9.61 -14.11
C LYS A 199 -1.83 9.60 -14.38
N GLN A 200 -1.04 10.21 -13.50
CA GLN A 200 0.41 10.29 -13.68
C GLN A 200 1.09 8.91 -13.64
N ILE A 201 0.71 8.01 -12.72
CA ILE A 201 1.32 6.69 -12.62
C ILE A 201 0.88 5.75 -13.75
N THR A 202 -0.37 5.80 -14.21
CA THR A 202 -0.84 4.96 -15.32
C THR A 202 -0.35 5.47 -16.67
N GLU A 203 -0.17 6.79 -16.83
CA GLU A 203 0.50 7.38 -17.98
C GLU A 203 2.04 7.27 -17.91
N GLN A 204 2.59 6.80 -16.79
CA GLN A 204 4.02 6.65 -16.51
C GLN A 204 4.81 7.96 -16.59
N ARG A 205 4.18 9.07 -16.19
CA ARG A 205 4.80 10.39 -16.04
C ARG A 205 5.46 10.48 -14.66
N TRP A 206 6.58 9.79 -14.50
CA TRP A 206 7.22 9.58 -13.19
C TRP A 206 7.72 10.85 -12.52
N GLU A 207 8.22 11.81 -13.32
CA GLU A 207 8.60 13.12 -12.79
C GLU A 207 7.40 13.89 -12.26
N ASP A 208 6.28 13.87 -12.99
CA ASP A 208 5.02 14.49 -12.56
C ASP A 208 4.47 13.82 -11.29
N ALA A 209 4.49 12.47 -11.24
CA ALA A 209 4.07 11.71 -10.07
C ALA A 209 4.93 12.05 -8.83
N ARG A 210 6.26 12.11 -9.00
CA ARG A 210 7.20 12.52 -7.95
C ARG A 210 6.92 13.95 -7.46
N ALA A 211 6.71 14.88 -8.39
CA ALA A 211 6.44 16.29 -8.06
C ALA A 211 5.10 16.42 -7.32
N ASN A 212 4.06 15.74 -7.78
CA ASN A 212 2.75 15.70 -7.13
C ASN A 212 2.85 15.17 -5.70
N LEU A 213 3.60 14.08 -5.45
CA LEU A 213 3.79 13.58 -4.08
C LEU A 213 4.53 14.58 -3.17
N LYS A 214 5.38 15.46 -3.70
CA LYS A 214 6.05 16.49 -2.89
C LYS A 214 5.10 17.62 -2.47
N ASP A 215 3.97 17.79 -3.17
CA ASP A 215 2.95 18.80 -2.93
C ASP A 215 1.53 18.20 -3.03
N PHE A 216 1.31 17.08 -2.33
CA PHE A 216 0.12 16.25 -2.49
C PHE A 216 -1.16 16.88 -1.92
N GLY A 217 -1.01 17.76 -0.92
CA GLY A 217 -2.12 18.48 -0.28
C GLY A 217 -2.88 17.72 0.81
N ASP A 218 -2.33 16.61 1.32
CA ASP A 218 -2.91 15.86 2.44
C ASP A 218 -2.27 16.18 3.79
N ASP A 219 -2.83 15.58 4.86
CA ASP A 219 -2.31 15.70 6.23
C ASP A 219 -1.05 14.86 6.49
N TYR A 220 -0.46 14.22 5.45
CA TYR A 220 0.65 13.28 5.58
C TYR A 220 1.88 13.65 4.74
N PRO A 221 2.33 14.92 4.70
CA PRO A 221 3.38 15.38 3.79
C PRO A 221 4.72 14.66 4.00
N THR A 222 5.04 14.23 5.22
CA THR A 222 6.25 13.44 5.49
C THR A 222 6.19 12.06 4.86
N ARG A 223 5.03 11.38 4.91
CA ARG A 223 4.84 10.07 4.26
C ARG A 223 4.92 10.22 2.74
N ARG A 224 4.26 11.23 2.18
CA ARG A 224 4.31 11.53 0.74
C ARG A 224 5.72 11.81 0.23
N LYS A 225 6.54 12.55 0.99
CA LYS A 225 7.96 12.79 0.65
C LYS A 225 8.79 11.51 0.62
N LEU A 226 8.54 10.56 1.52
CA LEU A 226 9.24 9.27 1.52
C LEU A 226 8.85 8.43 0.30
N GLU A 227 7.57 8.40 -0.06
CA GLU A 227 7.09 7.71 -1.27
C GLU A 227 7.59 8.38 -2.55
N ALA A 228 7.68 9.71 -2.58
CA ALA A 228 8.33 10.45 -3.67
C ALA A 228 9.82 10.09 -3.81
N GLY A 229 10.51 9.87 -2.69
CA GLY A 229 11.91 9.42 -2.66
C GLY A 229 12.11 8.08 -3.36
N LEU A 230 11.20 7.13 -3.16
CA LEU A 230 11.22 5.84 -3.85
C LEU A 230 11.09 5.99 -5.37
N ILE A 231 10.19 6.87 -5.85
CA ILE A 231 10.07 7.15 -7.29
C ILE A 231 11.33 7.85 -7.82
N GLU A 232 11.90 8.78 -7.04
CA GLU A 232 13.13 9.51 -7.40
C GLU A 232 14.33 8.57 -7.59
N GLU A 233 14.49 7.57 -6.71
CA GLU A 233 15.53 6.55 -6.85
C GLU A 233 15.38 5.75 -8.15
N ALA A 234 14.15 5.41 -8.52
CA ALA A 234 13.86 4.68 -9.75
C ALA A 234 14.24 5.49 -11.01
N ILE A 235 13.92 6.79 -11.01
CA ILE A 235 14.28 7.72 -12.08
C ILE A 235 15.81 7.85 -12.21
N LYS A 236 16.52 7.99 -11.08
CA LYS A 236 18.00 8.08 -11.10
C LYS A 236 18.64 6.80 -11.64
N ALA A 237 18.11 5.64 -11.27
CA ALA A 237 18.59 4.35 -11.75
C ALA A 237 18.41 4.18 -13.27
N SER A 238 17.30 4.64 -13.85
CA SER A 238 17.07 4.53 -15.30
C SER A 238 18.01 5.42 -16.12
N VAL A 239 18.32 6.62 -15.63
CA VAL A 239 19.29 7.52 -16.27
C VAL A 239 20.71 6.95 -16.23
N SER A 240 21.10 6.31 -15.11
CA SER A 240 22.43 5.75 -14.94
C SER A 240 22.70 4.53 -15.84
N ASN A 241 21.66 3.79 -16.22
CA ASN A 241 21.75 2.64 -17.13
C ASN A 241 21.80 3.02 -18.63
N THR A 242 21.69 4.31 -18.96
CA THR A 242 21.65 4.82 -20.34
C THR A 242 22.95 5.53 -20.75
N LYS A 243 23.95 5.59 -19.85
CA LYS A 243 25.30 6.13 -20.10
C LYS A 243 26.32 4.99 -20.16
#